data_AF-A0A382SX77-F1
#
_entry.id   AF-A0A382SX77-F1
#
_cell.length_a   1.000
_cell.length_b   1.000
_cell.length_c   1.000
_cell.angle_alpha   90.00
_cell.angle_beta   90.00
_cell.angle_gamma   90.00
#
_symmetry.space_group_name_H-M   'P 1'
#
loop_
_entity.id
_entity.type
_entity.pdbx_description
1 polymer ?
#
loop_
_entity_poly.entity_id
_entity_poly.type
_entity_poly.pdbx_seq_one_letter_code
_entity_poly.pdbx_strand_id
1 'polypeptide(L)'
;MKNPFGQMARDYNKADKKKSRVTSGLGHKELAKELERMANEVGMRCHYSGVLLTLDCRDCFKLSFDRIDNSIGHTLDNMVVTSKILNIMRGNMDYDQWVSEAQWKSSKMLEMAQG
;
A
#
# COMPACT_ATOMS: atom_id res chain seq x y z
N MET A 1 14.06 2.56 16.43
CA MET A 1 13.09 3.19 15.50
C MET A 1 11.72 2.57 15.72
N LYS A 2 10.61 3.33 15.64
CA LYS A 2 9.26 2.73 15.68
C LYS A 2 9.07 1.88 14.42
N ASN A 3 8.67 0.62 14.55
CA ASN A 3 8.36 -0.25 13.41
C ASN A 3 7.29 0.44 12.52
N PRO A 4 7.57 0.73 11.23
CA PRO A 4 6.65 1.44 10.35
C PRO A 4 5.34 0.68 10.10
N PHE A 5 5.39 -0.66 10.01
CA PHE A 5 4.21 -1.51 9.86
C PHE A 5 3.28 -1.41 11.07
N GLY A 6 3.85 -1.27 12.27
CA GLY A 6 3.08 -1.07 13.51
C GLY A 6 2.25 0.21 13.50
N GLN A 7 2.75 1.28 12.87
CA GLN A 7 1.98 2.52 12.69
C GLN A 7 0.92 2.35 11.60
N MET A 8 1.28 1.78 10.45
CA MET A 8 0.35 1.52 9.34
C MET A 8 -0.85 0.68 9.80
N ALA A 9 -0.61 -0.43 10.50
CA ALA A 9 -1.66 -1.31 11.00
C ALA A 9 -2.64 -0.59 11.95
N ARG A 10 -2.14 0.29 12.82
CA ARG A 10 -3.01 1.12 13.68
C ARG A 10 -3.86 2.08 12.85
N ASP A 11 -3.27 2.74 11.87
CA ASP A 11 -3.95 3.73 11.04
C ASP A 11 -5.03 3.07 10.16
N TYR A 12 -4.73 1.91 9.58
CA TYR A 12 -5.67 1.12 8.79
C TYR A 12 -6.86 0.62 9.62
N ASN A 13 -6.61 -0.05 10.75
CA ASN A 13 -7.70 -0.50 11.63
C ASN A 13 -8.58 0.66 12.11
N LYS A 14 -7.97 1.81 12.43
CA LYS A 14 -8.71 3.02 12.82
C LYS A 14 -9.56 3.57 11.66
N ALA A 15 -8.99 3.65 10.46
CA ALA A 15 -9.67 4.19 9.29
C ALA A 15 -10.85 3.31 8.86
N ASP A 16 -10.66 1.99 8.85
CA ASP A 16 -11.70 1.05 8.44
C ASP A 16 -12.85 1.00 9.43
N LYS A 17 -12.54 1.00 10.74
CA LYS A 17 -13.56 1.12 11.78
C LYS A 17 -14.34 2.43 11.66
N LYS A 18 -13.66 3.57 11.40
CA LYS A 18 -14.31 4.87 11.22
C LYS A 18 -15.26 4.89 10.02
N LYS A 19 -14.95 4.14 8.97
CA LYS A 19 -15.75 4.05 7.75
C LYS A 19 -16.68 2.83 7.71
N SER A 20 -16.82 2.11 8.83
CA SER A 20 -17.66 0.90 8.94
C SER A 20 -17.36 -0.17 7.87
N ARG A 21 -16.09 -0.33 7.49
CA ARG A 21 -15.68 -1.34 6.51
C ARG A 21 -15.42 -2.67 7.17
N VAL A 22 -15.53 -3.75 6.38
CA VAL A 22 -15.02 -5.07 6.75
C VAL A 22 -13.52 -4.95 7.04
N THR A 23 -13.08 -5.41 8.21
CA THR A 23 -11.67 -5.33 8.65
C THR A 23 -11.00 -6.70 8.59
N SER A 24 -9.68 -6.76 8.67
CA SER A 24 -8.93 -8.03 8.78
C SER A 24 -9.32 -8.89 9.99
N GLY A 25 -9.98 -8.31 11.01
CA GLY A 25 -10.23 -8.97 12.30
C GLY A 25 -8.98 -9.06 13.19
N LEU A 26 -7.81 -8.63 12.71
CA LEU A 26 -6.55 -8.72 13.41
C LEU A 26 -6.28 -7.50 14.29
N GLY A 27 -5.65 -7.73 15.45
CA GLY A 27 -5.08 -6.67 16.25
C GLY A 27 -3.94 -5.95 15.51
N HIS A 28 -3.65 -4.70 15.88
CA HIS A 28 -2.63 -3.91 15.20
C HIS A 28 -1.22 -4.54 15.21
N LYS A 29 -0.89 -5.36 16.22
CA LYS A 29 0.40 -6.08 16.29
C LYS A 29 0.44 -7.26 15.33
N GLU A 30 -0.66 -7.98 15.17
CA GLU A 30 -0.78 -9.13 14.26
C GLU A 30 -0.84 -8.65 12.82
N LEU A 31 -1.67 -7.63 12.54
CA LEU A 31 -1.72 -7.01 11.23
C LEU A 31 -0.34 -6.45 10.84
N ALA A 32 0.40 -5.82 11.75
CA ALA A 32 1.74 -5.34 11.44
C ALA A 32 2.71 -6.45 10.99
N LYS A 33 2.63 -7.64 11.59
CA LYS A 33 3.44 -8.80 11.16
C LYS A 33 3.03 -9.28 9.76
N GLU A 34 1.73 -9.29 9.47
CA GLU A 34 1.24 -9.67 8.14
C GLU A 34 1.62 -8.64 7.07
N LEU A 35 1.52 -7.34 7.37
CA LEU A 35 2.00 -6.30 6.45
C LEU A 35 3.50 -6.47 6.17
N GLU A 36 4.31 -6.72 7.20
CA GLU A 36 5.74 -6.99 7.03
C GLU A 36 6.00 -8.26 6.21
N ARG A 37 5.27 -9.36 6.47
CA ARG A 37 5.33 -10.60 5.68
C ARG A 37 5.01 -10.35 4.21
N MET A 38 3.88 -9.71 3.91
CA MET A 38 3.44 -9.38 2.55
C MET A 38 4.48 -8.52 1.81
N ALA A 39 5.05 -7.52 2.48
CA ALA A 39 6.09 -6.68 1.91
C ALA A 39 7.37 -7.46 1.57
N ASN A 40 7.78 -8.38 2.46
CA ASN A 40 8.95 -9.23 2.24
C ASN A 40 8.73 -10.27 1.12
N GLU A 41 7.54 -10.86 1.03
CA GLU A 41 7.21 -11.87 0.00
C GLU A 41 7.31 -11.33 -1.42
N VAL A 42 6.94 -10.06 -1.63
CA VAL A 42 7.10 -9.38 -2.93
C VAL A 42 8.46 -8.69 -3.08
N GLY A 43 9.41 -8.95 -2.17
CA GLY A 43 10.76 -8.38 -2.21
C GLY A 43 10.79 -6.86 -2.10
N MET A 44 9.87 -6.28 -1.33
CA MET A 44 9.71 -4.82 -1.18
C MET A 44 9.45 -4.10 -2.50
N ARG A 45 8.80 -4.74 -3.49
CA ARG A 45 8.49 -4.12 -4.78
C ARG A 45 7.04 -3.67 -4.85
N CYS A 46 6.83 -2.53 -5.49
CA CYS A 46 5.50 -2.04 -5.81
C CYS A 46 4.81 -2.99 -6.80
N HIS A 47 3.58 -3.39 -6.49
CA HIS A 47 2.76 -4.23 -7.35
C HIS A 47 2.49 -3.60 -8.73
N TYR A 48 2.30 -2.28 -8.79
CA TYR A 48 1.97 -1.59 -10.05
C TYR A 48 3.19 -1.22 -10.89
N SER A 49 4.31 -0.86 -10.26
CA SER A 49 5.48 -0.30 -10.95
C SER A 49 6.70 -1.21 -10.97
N GLY A 50 6.76 -2.22 -10.10
CA GLY A 50 7.95 -3.06 -9.88
C GLY A 50 9.11 -2.35 -9.15
N VAL A 51 8.99 -1.05 -8.87
CA VAL A 51 10.03 -0.25 -8.20
C VAL A 51 10.25 -0.74 -6.77
N LEU A 52 11.52 -0.72 -6.34
CA LEU A 52 11.90 -1.04 -4.97
C LEU A 52 11.39 0.07 -4.03
N LEU A 53 10.66 -0.35 -3.00
CA LEU A 53 10.06 0.52 -2.01
C LEU A 53 10.99 0.70 -0.82
N THR A 54 10.87 1.85 -0.17
CA THR A 54 11.63 2.17 1.04
C THR A 54 10.69 2.36 2.23
N LEU A 55 11.26 2.32 3.43
CA LEU A 55 10.52 2.62 4.67
C LEU A 55 10.72 4.07 5.13
N ASP A 56 11.54 4.87 4.43
CA ASP A 56 11.75 6.29 4.73
C ASP A 56 10.47 7.07 4.42
N CYS A 57 9.98 7.85 5.37
CA CYS A 57 8.76 8.62 5.21
C CYS A 57 8.87 9.80 4.25
N ARG A 58 10.09 10.20 3.87
CA ARG A 58 10.38 11.31 2.95
C ARG A 58 10.51 10.87 1.49
N ASP A 59 10.54 9.57 1.24
CA ASP A 59 10.69 9.00 -0.09
C ASP A 59 9.34 8.92 -0.81
N CYS A 60 9.32 9.31 -2.09
CA CYS A 60 8.15 9.14 -2.98
C CYS A 60 7.77 7.66 -3.12
N PHE A 61 8.76 6.77 -3.05
CA PHE A 61 8.62 5.31 -3.09
C PHE A 61 8.49 4.70 -1.70
N LYS A 62 8.09 5.48 -0.69
CA LYS A 62 7.70 4.94 0.61
C LYS A 62 6.63 3.86 0.44
N LEU A 63 6.85 2.70 1.07
CA LEU A 63 5.90 1.59 1.10
C LEU A 63 4.53 1.99 1.69
N SER A 64 3.48 1.48 1.07
CA SER A 64 2.08 1.53 1.49
C SER A 64 1.36 0.25 1.05
N PHE A 65 0.12 0.08 1.51
CA PHE A 65 -0.78 -0.99 1.06
C PHE A 65 -2.02 -0.35 0.47
N ASP A 66 -2.38 -0.80 -0.73
CA ASP A 66 -3.56 -0.33 -1.44
C ASP A 66 -4.63 -1.42 -1.45
N ARG A 67 -5.89 -1.01 -1.38
CA ARG A 67 -7.02 -1.92 -1.19
C ARG A 67 -7.64 -2.28 -2.52
N ILE A 68 -7.70 -3.55 -2.91
CA ILE A 68 -8.22 -3.95 -4.23
C ILE A 68 -9.64 -3.41 -4.40
N ASP A 69 -10.56 -3.78 -3.51
CA ASP A 69 -11.87 -3.17 -3.37
C ASP A 69 -11.83 -2.03 -2.33
N ASN A 70 -12.19 -0.82 -2.77
CA ASN A 70 -12.24 0.37 -1.94
C ASN A 70 -13.40 0.40 -0.92
N SER A 71 -14.39 -0.47 -1.06
CA SER A 71 -15.50 -0.67 -0.13
C SER A 71 -15.13 -1.60 1.03
N ILE A 72 -14.19 -2.52 0.81
CA ILE A 72 -13.63 -3.42 1.82
C ILE A 72 -12.44 -2.74 2.52
N GLY A 73 -12.21 -3.03 3.79
CA GLY A 73 -11.07 -2.50 4.53
C GLY A 73 -9.77 -3.22 4.18
N HIS A 74 -8.77 -3.06 5.03
CA HIS A 74 -7.44 -3.65 4.88
C HIS A 74 -7.46 -5.11 5.37
N THR A 75 -8.09 -6.00 4.61
CA THR A 75 -8.03 -7.47 4.80
C THR A 75 -6.87 -8.06 3.99
N LEU A 76 -6.33 -9.21 4.39
CA LEU A 76 -5.11 -9.78 3.79
C LEU A 76 -5.29 -10.17 2.32
N ASP A 77 -6.53 -10.50 1.93
CA ASP A 77 -6.94 -10.83 0.57
C ASP A 77 -7.37 -9.60 -0.26
N ASN A 78 -7.58 -8.46 0.38
CA ASN A 78 -8.01 -7.22 -0.27
C ASN A 78 -6.88 -6.19 -0.38
N MET A 79 -5.61 -6.60 -0.34
CA MET A 79 -4.49 -5.66 -0.33
C MET A 79 -3.37 -6.05 -1.29
N VAL A 80 -2.76 -5.04 -1.90
CA VAL A 80 -1.49 -5.16 -2.61
C VAL A 80 -0.45 -4.18 -2.08
N VAL A 81 0.83 -4.58 -2.13
CA VAL A 81 1.96 -3.75 -1.74
C VAL A 81 2.20 -2.69 -2.82
N THR A 82 2.29 -1.42 -2.44
CA THR A 82 2.50 -0.34 -3.41
C THR A 82 3.29 0.83 -2.82
N SER A 83 3.58 1.86 -3.62
CA SER A 83 4.12 3.11 -3.11
C SER A 83 3.01 4.01 -2.58
N LYS A 84 3.34 4.84 -1.59
CA LYS A 84 2.43 5.84 -1.03
C LYS A 84 1.95 6.80 -2.11
N ILE A 85 2.82 7.22 -3.03
CA ILE A 85 2.44 8.14 -4.11
C ILE A 85 1.41 7.51 -5.06
N LEU A 86 1.59 6.26 -5.48
CA LEU A 86 0.64 5.59 -6.37
C LEU A 86 -0.70 5.32 -5.65
N ASN A 87 -0.67 4.93 -4.38
CA ASN A 87 -1.90 4.77 -3.58
C ASN A 87 -2.69 6.10 -3.47
N ILE A 88 -1.99 7.23 -3.25
CA ILE A 88 -2.64 8.56 -3.23
C ILE A 88 -3.21 8.91 -4.61
N MET A 89 -2.46 8.66 -5.68
CA MET A 89 -2.89 8.99 -7.05
C MET A 89 -4.12 8.16 -7.48
N ARG A 90 -4.20 6.90 -7.06
CA ARG A 90 -5.39 6.07 -7.29
C ARG A 90 -6.64 6.73 -6.70
N GLY A 91 -6.55 7.21 -5.46
CA GLY A 91 -7.70 7.77 -4.75
C GLY A 91 -8.87 6.78 -4.67
N ASN A 92 -10.01 7.14 -5.27
CA ASN A 92 -11.21 6.28 -5.32
C ASN A 92 -11.39 5.57 -6.67
N MET A 93 -10.41 5.64 -7.57
CA MET A 93 -10.47 4.96 -8.87
C MET A 93 -10.62 3.45 -8.67
N ASP A 94 -11.39 2.83 -9.56
CA ASP A 94 -11.54 1.39 -9.63
C ASP A 94 -10.18 0.71 -9.85
N TYR A 95 -10.03 -0.49 -9.30
CA TYR A 95 -8.76 -1.20 -9.31
C TYR A 95 -8.27 -1.54 -10.73
N ASP A 96 -9.14 -2.06 -11.59
CA ASP A 96 -8.74 -2.51 -12.92
C ASP A 96 -8.38 -1.31 -13.81
N GLN A 97 -9.15 -0.23 -13.68
CA GLN A 97 -8.82 1.04 -14.31
C GLN A 97 -7.46 1.55 -13.83
N TRP A 98 -7.22 1.52 -12.52
CA TRP A 98 -5.96 2.00 -11.94
C TRP A 98 -4.76 1.17 -12.36
N VAL A 99 -4.87 -0.17 -12.42
CA VAL A 99 -3.79 -1.04 -12.88
C VAL A 99 -3.30 -0.62 -14.27
N SER A 100 -4.23 -0.31 -15.17
CA SER A 100 -3.93 0.17 -16.52
C SER A 100 -3.21 1.53 -16.52
N GLU A 101 -3.67 2.47 -15.69
CA GLU A 101 -3.07 3.81 -15.60
C GLU A 101 -1.71 3.82 -14.89
N ALA A 102 -1.56 3.01 -13.84
CA ALA A 102 -0.40 3.00 -12.98
C ALA A 102 0.84 2.49 -13.71
N GLN A 103 0.71 1.52 -14.62
CA GLN A 103 1.81 1.03 -15.44
C GLN A 103 2.41 2.16 -16.29
N TRP A 104 1.57 2.93 -16.98
CA TRP A 104 2.01 4.08 -17.79
C TRP A 104 2.70 5.16 -16.94
N LYS A 105 2.06 5.55 -15.83
CA LYS A 105 2.58 6.59 -14.92
C LYS A 105 3.89 6.17 -14.25
N SER A 106 4.06 4.87 -13.98
CA SER A 106 5.26 4.32 -13.34
C SER A 106 6.49 4.42 -14.23
N SER A 107 6.35 4.14 -15.53
CA SER A 107 7.43 4.30 -16.50
C SER A 107 7.95 5.75 -16.51
N LYS A 108 7.04 6.73 -16.42
CA LYS A 108 7.41 8.16 -16.35
C LYS A 108 8.07 8.55 -15.03
N MET A 109 7.61 8.02 -13.90
CA MET A 109 8.25 8.28 -12.60
C MET A 109 9.68 7.72 -12.53
N LEU A 110 9.93 6.55 -13.15
CA LEU A 110 11.27 5.97 -13.24
C LEU A 110 12.22 6.83 -14.07
N GLU A 111 11.75 7.35 -15.22
CA GLU A 111 12.53 8.28 -16.06
C GLU A 111 12.93 9.54 -15.27
N MET A 112 12.01 10.10 -14.46
CA MET A 112 12.28 11.31 -13.65
C MET A 112 13.19 11.08 -12.45
N ALA A 113 13.29 9.84 -11.94
CA ALA A 113 14.15 9.52 -10.81
C ALA A 113 15.60 9.25 -11.22
N GLN A 114 15.86 9.09 -12.52
CA GLN A 114 17.18 8.79 -13.09
C GLN A 114 17.83 9.99 -13.80
N GLY A 115 17.11 11.11 -13.94
CA GLY A 115 17.59 12.38 -14.50
C GLY A 115 17.73 13.46 -13.43
#